data_AF-A0A917K0V0-F1
#
_entry.id   AF-A0A917K0V0-F1
#
_cell.length_a   1.000
_cell.length_b   1.000
_cell.length_c   1.000
_cell.angle_alpha   90.00
_cell.angle_beta   90.00
_cell.angle_gamma   90.00
#
_symmetry.space_group_name_H-M   'P 1'
#
loop_
_entity.id
_entity.type
_entity.pdbx_description
1 polymer ?
#
loop_
_entity_poly.entity_id
_entity_poly.type
_entity_poly.pdbx_seq_one_letter_code
_entity_poly.pdbx_strand_id
1 'polypeptide(L)'
;MRGEGEWELGPVERLTLRGRTGRRARERLQREGARLVLGLARGQRLLAVVSVQPEMHDAASAFVPAAHAAGLRVVTAGAHTADASVREADAVGEGKGLLVESVRALQRDGDGVLLISHDRRALRAADVGVGFADPQERPPWSADLYLDGDLASAVVIVEACRTAREIARVGVRLAQAAAVVGSTAVLAGRGRRSAARGVTAFNTAAAVGTVAGVWEAVRLLRRPPPLPTPRHPWHAMDPATAPARAGGSEEGLTAEEARARATTSGVTAPTTSLGRTYLSEMANPLTPVLGAGAAMSASVGAVLDTVVIVAVTAGSGLFGGFQRYRTDRAVARLRRESAVMANVVRDGEEVVAPAEELAVGDVVNLNPGDVVPADGRLMEGHHLEVDESALTGESVPVAKSVAPVLAADLGDRTSMVYEGTTVAAGRGRAVVVATGADRRVSAGSVGTRRYGGRRYGASAAVRRSAGRSVRGRRGGR
;
A
#
# COMPACT_ATOMS: atom_id res chain seq x y z
N MET A 1 4.99 14.45 -30.00
CA MET A 1 6.43 14.61 -30.27
C MET A 1 6.93 15.69 -29.33
N ARG A 2 8.07 15.46 -28.69
CA ARG A 2 8.79 16.50 -27.93
C ARG A 2 10.17 16.63 -28.56
N GLY A 3 10.59 17.86 -28.82
CA GLY A 3 11.91 18.15 -29.35
C GLY A 3 12.56 19.26 -28.54
N GLU A 4 13.82 19.06 -28.19
CA GLU A 4 14.69 20.07 -27.57
C GLU A 4 16.00 20.11 -28.34
N GLY A 5 16.24 21.21 -29.06
CA GLY A 5 17.40 21.36 -29.92
C GLY A 5 17.47 20.30 -31.02
N GLU A 6 18.59 19.56 -31.10
CA GLU A 6 18.80 18.49 -32.08
C GLU A 6 18.11 17.17 -31.72
N TRP A 7 17.50 17.05 -30.52
CA TRP A 7 16.91 15.80 -30.04
C TRP A 7 15.42 15.74 -30.34
N GLU A 8 14.99 14.61 -30.90
CA GLU A 8 13.58 14.32 -31.16
C GLU A 8 13.15 13.01 -30.49
N LEU A 9 12.05 13.06 -29.74
CA LEU A 9 11.36 11.90 -29.19
C LEU A 9 9.94 11.80 -29.76
N GLY A 10 9.64 10.68 -30.39
CA GLY A 10 8.31 10.42 -30.96
C GLY A 10 8.14 8.98 -31.43
N PRO A 11 6.92 8.60 -31.86
CA PRO A 11 6.69 7.30 -32.50
C PRO A 11 7.72 7.11 -33.63
N VAL A 12 8.42 5.98 -33.65
CA VAL A 12 9.51 5.72 -34.60
C VAL A 12 9.06 5.96 -36.04
N GLU A 13 7.80 5.63 -36.34
CA GLU A 13 7.18 5.77 -37.66
C GLU A 13 7.01 7.22 -38.11
N ARG A 14 7.00 8.16 -37.17
CA ARG A 14 6.81 9.59 -37.44
C ARG A 14 8.12 10.38 -37.46
N LEU A 15 9.24 9.79 -37.05
CA LEU A 15 10.54 10.45 -37.05
C LEU A 15 11.16 10.44 -38.45
N THR A 16 11.79 11.56 -38.85
CA THR A 16 12.48 11.64 -40.15
C THR A 16 13.89 11.05 -40.05
N LEU A 17 13.97 9.71 -40.11
CA LEU A 17 15.21 8.96 -39.90
C LEU A 17 15.92 8.62 -41.22
N ARG A 18 17.26 8.65 -41.23
CA ARG A 18 18.14 8.11 -42.29
C ARG A 18 18.94 6.92 -41.78
N GLY A 19 19.06 5.87 -42.60
CA GLY A 19 19.86 4.69 -42.29
C GLY A 19 19.13 3.65 -41.43
N ARG A 20 19.74 3.20 -40.32
CA ARG A 20 19.16 2.15 -39.46
C ARG A 20 17.98 2.70 -38.67
N THR A 21 16.76 2.34 -39.07
CA THR A 21 15.49 2.75 -38.44
C THR A 21 15.12 1.90 -37.21
N GLY A 22 16.00 1.04 -36.71
CA GLY A 22 15.73 0.23 -35.52
C GLY A 22 14.66 -0.86 -35.73
N ARG A 23 14.30 -1.20 -36.97
CA ARG A 23 13.22 -2.14 -37.31
C ARG A 23 13.26 -3.46 -36.53
N ARG A 24 14.43 -4.13 -36.46
CA ARG A 24 14.58 -5.39 -35.70
C ARG A 24 14.36 -5.21 -34.20
N ALA A 25 14.81 -4.09 -33.63
CA ALA A 25 14.61 -3.78 -32.22
C ALA A 25 13.12 -3.49 -31.93
N ARG A 26 12.45 -2.76 -32.82
CA ARG A 26 10.99 -2.53 -32.75
C ARG A 26 10.20 -3.83 -32.83
N GLU A 27 10.51 -4.70 -33.80
CA GLU A 27 9.86 -6.01 -33.93
C GLU A 27 10.12 -6.92 -32.73
N ARG A 28 11.27 -6.78 -32.05
CA ARG A 28 11.52 -7.48 -30.79
C ARG A 28 10.65 -6.91 -29.66
N LEU A 29 10.64 -5.59 -29.47
CA LEU A 29 9.85 -4.93 -28.41
C LEU A 29 8.34 -5.13 -28.59
N GLN A 30 7.84 -5.17 -29.82
CA GLN A 30 6.43 -5.46 -30.10
C GLN A 30 6.07 -6.91 -29.75
N ARG A 31 6.98 -7.88 -30.00
CA ARG A 31 6.79 -9.27 -29.55
C ARG A 31 6.84 -9.41 -28.04
N GLU A 32 7.60 -8.54 -27.37
CA GLU A 32 7.67 -8.44 -25.90
C GLU A 32 6.49 -7.65 -25.29
N GLY A 33 5.51 -7.20 -26.10
CA GLY A 33 4.27 -6.60 -25.62
C GLY A 33 4.22 -5.07 -25.60
N ALA A 34 5.17 -4.38 -26.24
CA ALA A 34 5.15 -2.93 -26.34
C ALA A 34 3.90 -2.42 -27.11
N ARG A 35 3.07 -1.60 -26.46
CA ARG A 35 1.86 -1.01 -27.08
C ARG A 35 2.20 0.15 -28.01
N LEU A 36 3.25 0.90 -27.67
CA LEU A 36 3.80 1.96 -28.50
C LEU A 36 5.33 1.87 -28.45
N VAL A 37 5.99 2.13 -29.57
CA VAL A 37 7.45 2.15 -29.65
C VAL A 37 7.90 3.55 -30.08
N LEU A 38 8.64 4.23 -29.20
CA LEU A 38 9.20 5.54 -29.44
C LEU A 38 10.65 5.43 -29.92
N GLY A 39 11.06 6.33 -30.79
CA GLY A 39 12.45 6.52 -31.19
C GLY A 39 13.01 7.75 -30.51
N LEU A 40 14.23 7.63 -29.99
CA LEU A 40 15.05 8.78 -29.62
C LEU A 40 16.04 9.02 -30.75
N ALA A 41 15.91 10.16 -31.41
CA ALA A 41 16.76 10.57 -32.51
C ALA A 41 17.54 11.83 -32.17
N ARG A 42 18.72 11.97 -32.75
CA ARG A 42 19.46 13.23 -32.81
C ARG A 42 19.67 13.60 -34.27
N GLY A 43 19.05 14.69 -34.71
CA GLY A 43 18.85 14.97 -36.14
C GLY A 43 18.14 13.78 -36.82
N GLN A 44 18.68 13.31 -37.95
CA GLN A 44 18.08 12.17 -38.68
C GLN A 44 18.61 10.79 -38.26
N ARG A 45 19.36 10.69 -37.16
CA ARG A 45 19.96 9.42 -36.72
C ARG A 45 19.24 8.89 -35.48
N LEU A 46 18.69 7.69 -35.60
CA LEU A 46 18.10 6.96 -34.47
C LEU A 46 19.21 6.49 -33.53
N LEU A 47 19.09 6.84 -32.26
CA LEU A 47 20.05 6.49 -31.21
C LEU A 47 19.50 5.39 -30.30
N ALA A 48 18.22 5.45 -29.96
CA ALA A 48 17.58 4.44 -29.12
C ALA A 48 16.13 4.20 -29.55
N VAL A 49 15.62 3.03 -29.17
CA VAL A 49 14.22 2.63 -29.33
C VAL A 49 13.68 2.31 -27.94
N VAL A 50 12.58 2.93 -27.56
CA VAL A 50 11.98 2.84 -26.23
C VAL A 50 10.59 2.23 -26.38
N SER A 51 10.30 1.16 -25.64
CA SER A 51 8.95 0.63 -25.54
C SER A 51 8.14 1.38 -24.50
N VAL A 52 6.93 1.76 -24.84
CA VAL A 52 5.89 2.16 -23.89
C VAL A 52 5.04 0.93 -23.63
N GLN A 53 5.10 0.45 -22.39
CA GLN A 53 4.29 -0.66 -21.91
C GLN A 53 3.18 -0.12 -21.02
N PRO A 54 1.96 -0.70 -21.08
CA PRO A 54 0.94 -0.41 -20.09
C PRO A 54 1.45 -0.89 -18.72
N GLU A 55 1.49 0.02 -17.76
CA GLU A 55 1.75 -0.29 -16.36
C GLU A 55 0.42 -0.45 -15.64
N MET A 56 0.38 -1.27 -14.58
CA MET A 56 -0.79 -1.30 -13.73
C MET A 56 -0.95 0.03 -12.99
N HIS A 57 -2.19 0.43 -12.80
CA HIS A 57 -2.52 1.62 -12.04
C HIS A 57 -1.92 1.54 -10.64
N ASP A 58 -1.39 2.66 -10.11
CA ASP A 58 -0.67 2.70 -8.83
C ASP A 58 -1.47 2.10 -7.66
N ALA A 59 -2.79 2.36 -7.63
CA ALA A 59 -3.69 1.81 -6.61
C ALA A 59 -3.85 0.27 -6.67
N ALA A 60 -3.41 -0.41 -7.74
CA ALA A 60 -3.49 -1.87 -7.85
C ALA A 60 -2.75 -2.58 -6.70
N SER A 61 -1.64 -2.00 -6.21
CA SER A 61 -0.86 -2.55 -5.09
C SER A 61 -1.62 -2.54 -3.76
N ALA A 62 -2.60 -1.66 -3.59
CA ALA A 62 -3.35 -1.52 -2.36
C ALA A 62 -4.47 -2.57 -2.23
N PHE A 63 -4.92 -3.19 -3.33
CA PHE A 63 -6.05 -4.13 -3.32
C PHE A 63 -5.78 -5.39 -2.53
N VAL A 64 -4.65 -6.08 -2.78
CA VAL A 64 -4.36 -7.35 -2.11
C VAL A 64 -4.24 -7.15 -0.60
N PRO A 65 -3.44 -6.19 -0.08
CA PRO A 65 -3.37 -5.93 1.35
C PRO A 65 -4.70 -5.50 1.96
N ALA A 66 -5.46 -4.62 1.30
CA ALA A 66 -6.76 -4.16 1.80
C ALA A 66 -7.78 -5.30 1.89
N ALA A 67 -7.82 -6.16 0.88
CA ALA A 67 -8.71 -7.33 0.86
C ALA A 67 -8.33 -8.37 1.91
N HIS A 68 -7.04 -8.68 2.05
CA HIS A 68 -6.56 -9.58 3.11
C HIS A 68 -6.84 -9.00 4.51
N ALA A 69 -6.63 -7.70 4.72
CA ALA A 69 -7.00 -7.03 5.96
C ALA A 69 -8.52 -7.09 6.23
N ALA A 70 -9.34 -7.04 5.18
CA ALA A 70 -10.77 -7.25 5.27
C ALA A 70 -11.18 -8.72 5.49
N GLY A 71 -10.23 -9.66 5.38
CA GLY A 71 -10.46 -11.10 5.45
C GLY A 71 -11.28 -11.61 4.27
N LEU A 72 -11.01 -11.06 3.08
CA LEU A 72 -11.56 -11.47 1.79
C LEU A 72 -10.50 -12.27 1.02
N ARG A 73 -10.98 -13.20 0.18
CA ARG A 73 -10.14 -13.91 -0.79
C ARG A 73 -10.02 -13.08 -2.07
N VAL A 74 -8.81 -12.91 -2.57
CA VAL A 74 -8.51 -12.16 -3.79
C VAL A 74 -8.24 -13.11 -4.94
N VAL A 75 -8.98 -12.93 -6.04
CA VAL A 75 -8.77 -13.66 -7.28
C VAL A 75 -8.47 -12.65 -8.38
N THR A 76 -7.33 -12.81 -9.05
CA THR A 76 -6.93 -11.91 -10.15
C THR A 76 -7.14 -12.60 -11.49
N ALA A 77 -7.64 -11.88 -12.50
CA ALA A 77 -7.89 -12.45 -13.82
C ALA A 77 -7.54 -11.41 -14.90
N GLY A 78 -6.77 -11.82 -15.92
CA GLY A 78 -6.41 -10.93 -17.03
C GLY A 78 -4.97 -11.08 -17.51
N ALA A 79 -4.52 -10.10 -18.30
CA ALA A 79 -3.10 -9.95 -18.61
C ALA A 79 -2.41 -9.26 -17.41
N HIS A 80 -1.14 -9.60 -17.14
CA HIS A 80 -0.32 -9.07 -16.03
C HIS A 80 -0.61 -9.65 -14.63
N THR A 81 -1.24 -10.82 -14.53
CA THR A 81 -1.40 -11.55 -13.25
C THR A 81 -0.09 -12.01 -12.61
N ALA A 82 1.02 -12.00 -13.37
CA ALA A 82 2.36 -12.29 -12.89
C ALA A 82 3.10 -11.07 -12.30
N ASP A 83 2.50 -9.88 -12.37
CA ASP A 83 3.09 -8.68 -11.76
C ASP A 83 3.10 -8.80 -10.24
N ALA A 84 4.19 -8.31 -9.64
CA ALA A 84 4.41 -8.31 -8.21
C ALA A 84 3.23 -7.77 -7.37
N SER A 85 2.45 -6.80 -7.88
CA SER A 85 1.35 -6.17 -7.11
C SER A 85 0.15 -7.09 -6.87
N VAL A 86 -0.06 -8.06 -7.76
CA VAL A 86 -1.19 -8.98 -7.74
C VAL A 86 -0.75 -10.44 -7.57
N ARG A 87 0.57 -10.69 -7.56
CA ARG A 87 1.17 -12.02 -7.35
C ARG A 87 0.82 -12.63 -5.99
N GLU A 88 0.57 -11.79 -4.98
CA GLU A 88 0.13 -12.22 -3.64
C GLU A 88 -1.37 -12.54 -3.57
N ALA A 89 -2.11 -12.40 -4.67
CA ALA A 89 -3.50 -12.85 -4.72
C ALA A 89 -3.60 -14.36 -4.47
N ASP A 90 -4.68 -14.77 -3.81
CA ASP A 90 -4.89 -16.16 -3.37
C ASP A 90 -5.10 -17.12 -4.56
N ALA A 91 -5.57 -16.60 -5.69
CA ALA A 91 -5.70 -17.34 -6.93
C ALA A 91 -5.60 -16.46 -8.18
N VAL A 92 -5.25 -17.10 -9.30
CA VAL A 92 -5.31 -16.52 -10.63
C VAL A 92 -6.42 -17.22 -11.41
N GLY A 93 -7.46 -16.49 -11.79
CA GLY A 93 -8.55 -16.94 -12.62
C GLY A 93 -8.27 -16.77 -14.12
N GLU A 94 -9.11 -17.39 -14.95
CA GLU A 94 -8.99 -17.30 -16.41
C GLU A 94 -9.51 -15.95 -16.92
N GLY A 95 -8.61 -15.18 -17.56
CA GLY A 95 -8.93 -13.86 -18.14
C GLY A 95 -9.45 -13.91 -19.57
N LYS A 96 -9.87 -12.74 -20.10
CA LYS A 96 -10.27 -12.51 -21.51
C LYS A 96 -11.44 -13.38 -22.01
N GLY A 97 -12.67 -12.96 -21.73
CA GLY A 97 -13.89 -13.60 -22.25
C GLY A 97 -14.44 -14.73 -21.38
N LEU A 98 -13.62 -15.29 -20.48
CA LEU A 98 -13.99 -16.35 -19.53
C LEU A 98 -14.26 -15.83 -18.10
N LEU A 99 -14.25 -14.50 -17.92
CA LEU A 99 -14.53 -13.87 -16.62
C LEU A 99 -15.89 -14.26 -16.05
N VAL A 100 -16.91 -14.38 -16.91
CA VAL A 100 -18.26 -14.82 -16.50
C VAL A 100 -18.22 -16.23 -15.92
N GLU A 101 -17.48 -17.14 -16.55
CA GLU A 101 -17.35 -18.53 -16.09
C GLU A 101 -16.59 -18.61 -14.76
N SER A 102 -15.53 -17.81 -14.62
CA SER A 102 -14.78 -17.69 -13.36
C SER A 102 -15.67 -17.20 -12.21
N VAL A 103 -16.48 -16.16 -12.44
CA VAL A 103 -17.45 -15.67 -11.43
C VAL A 103 -18.45 -16.75 -11.06
N ARG A 104 -19.03 -17.44 -12.07
CA ARG A 104 -19.99 -18.53 -11.84
C ARG A 104 -19.37 -19.73 -11.13
N ALA A 105 -18.09 -20.01 -11.33
CA ALA A 105 -17.38 -21.06 -10.62
C ALA A 105 -17.28 -20.75 -9.12
N LEU A 106 -16.83 -19.54 -8.77
CA LEU A 106 -16.75 -19.10 -7.38
C LEU A 106 -18.14 -19.11 -6.69
N GLN A 107 -19.17 -18.63 -7.38
CA GLN A 107 -20.55 -18.67 -6.87
C GLN A 107 -21.05 -20.11 -6.62
N ARG A 108 -20.68 -21.07 -7.48
CA ARG A 108 -21.02 -22.49 -7.29
C ARG A 108 -20.31 -23.10 -6.07
N ASP A 109 -19.13 -22.60 -5.74
CA ASP A 109 -18.39 -22.99 -4.54
C ASP A 109 -18.96 -22.35 -3.25
N GLY A 110 -19.99 -21.50 -3.38
CA GLY A 110 -20.69 -20.85 -2.28
C GLY A 110 -20.14 -19.47 -1.91
N ASP A 111 -19.18 -18.95 -2.68
CA ASP A 111 -18.61 -17.63 -2.45
C ASP A 111 -19.53 -16.52 -3.01
N GLY A 112 -19.70 -15.44 -2.25
CA GLY A 112 -20.27 -14.19 -2.79
C GLY A 112 -19.19 -13.40 -3.52
N VAL A 113 -19.45 -13.03 -4.78
CA VAL A 113 -18.45 -12.44 -5.66
C VAL A 113 -18.64 -10.94 -5.83
N LEU A 114 -17.72 -10.17 -5.25
CA LEU A 114 -17.51 -8.76 -5.58
C LEU A 114 -16.51 -8.67 -6.73
N LEU A 115 -16.96 -8.24 -7.90
CA LEU A 115 -16.14 -8.15 -9.10
C LEU A 115 -15.79 -6.70 -9.43
N ILE A 116 -14.51 -6.44 -9.63
CA ILE A 116 -13.97 -5.15 -10.06
C ILE A 116 -13.51 -5.30 -11.52
N SER A 117 -14.21 -4.68 -12.49
CA SER A 117 -13.93 -4.90 -13.92
C SER A 117 -14.51 -3.82 -14.84
N HIS A 118 -13.99 -3.75 -16.08
CA HIS A 118 -14.65 -3.05 -17.19
C HIS A 118 -15.58 -3.98 -18.01
N ASP A 119 -15.52 -5.30 -17.82
CA ASP A 119 -16.34 -6.26 -18.57
C ASP A 119 -17.79 -6.26 -18.09
N ARG A 120 -18.67 -5.64 -18.89
CA ARG A 120 -20.10 -5.51 -18.59
C ARG A 120 -20.83 -6.83 -18.40
N ARG A 121 -20.43 -7.89 -19.12
CA ARG A 121 -21.07 -9.20 -19.01
C ARG A 121 -20.70 -9.86 -17.69
N ALA A 122 -19.44 -9.75 -17.29
CA ALA A 122 -18.96 -10.27 -16.02
C ALA A 122 -19.53 -9.49 -14.84
N LEU A 123 -19.60 -8.15 -14.93
CA LEU A 123 -20.22 -7.29 -13.91
C LEU A 123 -21.67 -7.70 -13.64
N ARG A 124 -22.46 -7.97 -14.68
CA ARG A 124 -23.85 -8.43 -14.54
C ARG A 124 -23.97 -9.82 -13.88
N ALA A 125 -22.93 -10.65 -13.97
CA ALA A 125 -22.94 -12.00 -13.41
C ALA A 125 -22.51 -12.04 -11.93
N ALA A 126 -21.76 -11.04 -11.48
CA ALA A 126 -21.28 -10.92 -10.11
C ALA A 126 -22.43 -10.60 -9.14
N ASP A 127 -22.22 -10.90 -7.85
CA ASP A 127 -23.17 -10.53 -6.80
C ASP A 127 -23.10 -9.03 -6.48
N VAL A 128 -21.90 -8.45 -6.62
CA VAL A 128 -21.66 -7.00 -6.60
C VAL A 128 -20.66 -6.64 -7.70
N GLY A 129 -21.11 -5.98 -8.75
CA GLY A 129 -20.29 -5.46 -9.83
C GLY A 129 -19.85 -4.02 -9.58
N VAL A 130 -18.53 -3.80 -9.52
CA VAL A 130 -17.91 -2.46 -9.43
C VAL A 130 -17.25 -2.13 -10.75
N GLY A 131 -17.80 -1.14 -11.46
CA GLY A 131 -17.31 -0.67 -12.75
C GLY A 131 -16.67 0.71 -12.67
N PHE A 132 -15.72 1.00 -13.55
CA PHE A 132 -15.06 2.30 -13.64
C PHE A 132 -15.41 3.04 -14.92
N ALA A 133 -15.41 4.36 -14.82
CA ALA A 133 -15.43 5.27 -15.96
C ALA A 133 -14.14 5.09 -16.78
N ASP A 134 -14.31 4.79 -18.06
CA ASP A 134 -13.26 5.03 -19.06
C ASP A 134 -13.78 6.14 -19.99
N PRO A 135 -13.12 7.31 -20.07
CA PRO A 135 -13.55 8.40 -20.94
C PRO A 135 -13.68 8.02 -22.42
N GLN A 136 -13.01 6.95 -22.86
CA GLN A 136 -13.03 6.46 -24.23
C GLN A 136 -14.05 5.33 -24.46
N GLU A 137 -14.64 4.78 -23.40
CA GLU A 137 -15.63 3.70 -23.50
C GLU A 137 -17.01 4.14 -23.00
N ARG A 138 -18.05 3.37 -23.34
CA ARG A 138 -19.38 3.64 -22.79
C ARG A 138 -19.40 3.23 -21.31
N PRO A 139 -20.12 3.98 -20.44
CA PRO A 139 -20.26 3.62 -19.03
C PRO A 139 -20.73 2.17 -18.84
N PRO A 140 -20.18 1.43 -17.84
CA PRO A 140 -20.58 0.08 -17.51
C PRO A 140 -21.90 0.09 -16.73
N TRP A 141 -23.02 0.36 -17.42
CA TRP A 141 -24.38 0.40 -16.83
C TRP A 141 -24.83 -0.89 -16.14
N SER A 142 -24.10 -1.99 -16.34
CA SER A 142 -24.32 -3.28 -15.68
C SER A 142 -23.64 -3.39 -14.32
N ALA A 143 -22.89 -2.38 -13.88
CA ALA A 143 -22.29 -2.33 -12.56
C ALA A 143 -23.33 -1.89 -11.52
N ASP A 144 -23.28 -2.46 -10.33
CA ASP A 144 -24.04 -2.01 -9.16
C ASP A 144 -23.44 -0.72 -8.59
N LEU A 145 -22.11 -0.60 -8.65
CA LEU A 145 -21.36 0.58 -8.23
C LEU A 145 -20.55 1.12 -9.40
N TYR A 146 -20.73 2.41 -9.69
CA TYR A 146 -20.02 3.12 -10.75
C TYR A 146 -19.04 4.13 -10.14
N LEU A 147 -17.76 3.99 -10.48
CA LEU A 147 -16.66 4.81 -9.97
C LEU A 147 -16.08 5.70 -11.07
N ASP A 148 -15.80 6.95 -10.74
CA ASP A 148 -15.30 7.96 -11.68
C ASP A 148 -13.79 7.85 -11.89
N GLY A 149 -13.35 6.75 -12.51
CA GLY A 149 -11.97 6.51 -12.95
C GLY A 149 -10.92 6.29 -11.85
N ASP A 150 -11.22 6.69 -10.62
CA ASP A 150 -10.32 6.53 -9.48
C ASP A 150 -10.41 5.12 -8.88
N LEU A 151 -9.37 4.33 -9.14
CA LEU A 151 -9.23 2.98 -8.61
C LEU A 151 -9.03 2.98 -7.08
N ALA A 152 -8.59 4.08 -6.46
CA ALA A 152 -8.47 4.17 -4.99
C ALA A 152 -9.85 4.11 -4.30
N SER A 153 -10.88 4.66 -4.93
CA SER A 153 -12.26 4.56 -4.44
C SER A 153 -12.76 3.10 -4.35
N ALA A 154 -12.30 2.22 -5.23
CA ALA A 154 -12.60 0.79 -5.13
C ALA A 154 -11.89 0.10 -3.95
N VAL A 155 -10.71 0.56 -3.54
CA VAL A 155 -10.05 0.07 -2.33
C VAL A 155 -10.89 0.40 -1.09
N VAL A 156 -11.49 1.59 -1.03
CA VAL A 156 -12.39 1.97 0.07
C VAL A 156 -13.60 1.04 0.16
N ILE A 157 -14.16 0.59 -0.97
CA ILE A 157 -15.27 -0.38 -0.99
C ILE A 157 -14.81 -1.72 -0.38
N VAL A 158 -13.62 -2.20 -0.74
CA VAL A 158 -13.03 -3.43 -0.19
C VAL A 158 -12.84 -3.30 1.33
N GLU A 159 -12.29 -2.18 1.81
CA GLU A 159 -12.14 -1.91 3.24
C GLU A 159 -13.48 -1.81 3.97
N ALA A 160 -14.51 -1.27 3.30
CA ALA A 160 -15.85 -1.15 3.85
C ALA A 160 -16.45 -2.53 4.19
N CYS A 161 -16.11 -3.59 3.46
CA CYS A 161 -16.56 -4.95 3.78
C CYS A 161 -16.17 -5.38 5.20
N ARG A 162 -14.96 -5.03 5.66
CA ARG A 162 -14.51 -5.32 7.03
C ARG A 162 -15.37 -4.59 8.05
N THR A 163 -15.51 -3.29 7.87
CA THR A 163 -16.27 -2.39 8.75
C THR A 163 -17.73 -2.83 8.84
N ALA A 164 -18.35 -3.14 7.69
CA ALA A 164 -19.70 -3.65 7.62
C ALA A 164 -19.86 -4.98 8.37
N ARG A 165 -18.92 -5.92 8.21
CA ARG A 165 -18.95 -7.22 8.92
C ARG A 165 -18.80 -7.05 10.43
N GLU A 166 -17.96 -6.12 10.88
CA GLU A 166 -17.80 -5.79 12.30
C GLU A 166 -19.07 -5.19 12.90
N ILE A 167 -19.66 -4.19 12.23
CA ILE A 167 -20.92 -3.54 12.64
C ILE A 167 -22.08 -4.55 12.64
N ALA A 168 -22.18 -5.41 11.64
CA ALA A 168 -23.21 -6.43 11.56
C ALA A 168 -23.14 -7.40 12.76
N ARG A 169 -21.94 -7.85 13.14
CA ARG A 169 -21.76 -8.69 14.33
C ARG A 169 -22.18 -7.98 15.62
N VAL A 170 -21.86 -6.69 15.76
CA VAL A 170 -22.31 -5.87 16.90
C VAL A 170 -23.83 -5.74 16.89
N GLY A 171 -24.44 -5.47 15.73
CA GLY A 171 -25.89 -5.38 15.56
C GLY A 171 -26.61 -6.67 15.94
N VAL A 172 -26.11 -7.83 15.53
CA VAL A 172 -26.66 -9.15 15.91
C VAL A 172 -26.60 -9.35 17.43
N ARG A 173 -25.49 -9.01 18.09
CA ARG A 173 -25.37 -9.11 19.55
C ARG A 173 -26.32 -8.16 20.27
N LEU A 174 -26.46 -6.92 19.79
CA LEU A 174 -27.42 -5.96 20.32
C LEU A 174 -28.86 -6.46 20.17
N ALA A 175 -29.21 -7.04 19.01
CA ALA A 175 -30.53 -7.62 18.78
C ALA A 175 -30.80 -8.82 19.70
N GLN A 176 -29.82 -9.70 19.91
CA GLN A 176 -29.92 -10.82 20.85
C GLN A 176 -30.14 -10.33 22.29
N ALA A 177 -29.37 -9.33 22.74
CA ALA A 177 -29.53 -8.74 24.07
C ALA A 177 -30.91 -8.07 24.22
N ALA A 178 -31.35 -7.32 23.21
CA ALA A 178 -32.66 -6.68 23.20
C ALA A 178 -33.82 -7.69 23.22
N ALA A 179 -33.66 -8.83 22.53
CA ALA A 179 -34.64 -9.91 22.57
C ALA A 179 -34.76 -10.54 23.97
N VAL A 180 -33.64 -10.73 24.67
CA VAL A 180 -33.65 -11.24 26.06
C VAL A 180 -34.33 -10.23 26.99
N VAL A 181 -33.92 -8.95 26.94
CA VAL A 181 -34.52 -7.90 27.77
C VAL A 181 -36.01 -7.72 27.46
N GLY A 182 -36.37 -7.69 26.18
CA GLY A 182 -37.73 -7.51 25.73
C GLY A 182 -38.64 -8.66 26.11
N SER A 183 -38.20 -9.91 25.92
CA SER A 183 -38.96 -11.10 26.33
C SER A 183 -39.14 -11.17 27.85
N THR A 184 -38.10 -10.83 28.62
CA THR A 184 -38.17 -10.77 30.09
C THR A 184 -39.14 -9.69 30.55
N ALA A 185 -39.08 -8.49 29.96
CA ALA A 185 -39.99 -7.39 30.28
C ALA A 185 -41.45 -7.72 29.96
N VAL A 186 -41.69 -8.49 28.90
CA VAL A 186 -43.03 -8.99 28.53
C VAL A 186 -43.52 -10.03 29.54
N LEU A 187 -42.67 -10.99 29.94
CA LEU A 187 -43.02 -12.09 30.85
C LEU A 187 -43.17 -11.64 32.31
N ALA A 188 -42.32 -10.74 32.79
CA ALA A 188 -42.33 -10.25 34.17
C ALA A 188 -43.37 -9.12 34.39
N GLY A 189 -43.76 -8.42 33.32
CA GLY A 189 -44.65 -7.27 33.42
C GLY A 189 -46.12 -7.65 33.58
N ARG A 190 -46.72 -7.33 34.73
CA ARG A 190 -48.19 -7.40 34.92
C ARG A 190 -48.85 -6.13 34.36
N GLY A 191 -49.44 -6.19 33.16
CA GLY A 191 -50.30 -5.13 32.61
C GLY A 191 -50.25 -4.92 31.09
N ARG A 192 -51.19 -4.13 30.54
CA ARG A 192 -51.32 -3.83 29.08
C ARG A 192 -50.10 -3.17 28.43
N ARG A 193 -49.16 -2.60 29.21
CA ARG A 193 -47.95 -1.92 28.72
C ARG A 193 -46.72 -2.84 28.56
N SER A 194 -46.80 -4.11 28.96
CA SER A 194 -45.65 -5.03 28.92
C SER A 194 -45.19 -5.33 27.49
N ALA A 195 -46.12 -5.48 26.54
CA ALA A 195 -45.80 -5.63 25.12
C ALA A 195 -45.09 -4.39 24.54
N ALA A 196 -45.53 -3.19 24.92
CA ALA A 196 -44.91 -1.93 24.49
C ALA A 196 -43.46 -1.83 24.98
N ARG A 197 -43.16 -2.27 26.22
CA ARG A 197 -41.79 -2.27 26.77
C ARG A 197 -40.85 -3.21 26.00
N GLY A 198 -41.34 -4.37 25.59
CA GLY A 198 -40.57 -5.30 24.75
C GLY A 198 -40.21 -4.70 23.38
N VAL A 199 -41.18 -4.08 22.72
CA VAL A 199 -40.98 -3.38 21.43
C VAL A 199 -40.02 -2.21 21.58
N THR A 200 -40.11 -1.41 22.66
CA THR A 200 -39.19 -0.29 22.88
C THR A 200 -37.74 -0.74 23.06
N ALA A 201 -37.49 -1.89 23.70
CA ALA A 201 -36.13 -2.42 23.86
C ALA A 201 -35.51 -2.77 22.49
N PHE A 202 -36.30 -3.40 21.60
CA PHE A 202 -35.87 -3.73 20.26
C PHE A 202 -35.61 -2.49 19.40
N ASN A 203 -36.55 -1.53 19.40
CA ASN A 203 -36.39 -0.28 18.65
C ASN A 203 -35.20 0.55 19.12
N THR A 204 -34.95 0.58 20.44
CA THR A 204 -33.78 1.29 20.99
C THR A 204 -32.48 0.63 20.54
N ALA A 205 -32.40 -0.71 20.57
CA ALA A 205 -31.22 -1.43 20.10
C ALA A 205 -30.99 -1.23 18.59
N ALA A 206 -32.06 -1.26 17.78
CA ALA A 206 -31.99 -0.98 16.35
C ALA A 206 -31.53 0.46 16.07
N ALA A 207 -32.03 1.45 16.82
CA ALA A 207 -31.60 2.84 16.70
C ALA A 207 -30.12 3.02 17.05
N VAL A 208 -29.65 2.43 18.17
CA VAL A 208 -28.23 2.47 18.56
C VAL A 208 -27.35 1.80 17.50
N GLY A 209 -27.74 0.62 17.02
CA GLY A 209 -27.02 -0.09 15.97
C GLY A 209 -26.93 0.72 14.66
N THR A 210 -28.01 1.40 14.29
CA THR A 210 -28.06 2.25 13.09
C THR A 210 -27.16 3.47 13.25
N VAL A 211 -27.22 4.17 14.39
CA VAL A 211 -26.37 5.33 14.67
C VAL A 211 -24.90 4.94 14.70
N ALA A 212 -24.54 3.83 15.36
CA ALA A 212 -23.17 3.33 15.38
C ALA A 212 -22.69 2.95 13.97
N GLY A 213 -23.54 2.31 13.17
CA GLY A 213 -23.23 1.95 11.78
C GLY A 213 -23.00 3.17 10.89
N VAL A 214 -23.88 4.16 10.96
CA VAL A 214 -23.72 5.44 10.24
C VAL A 214 -22.45 6.17 10.67
N TRP A 215 -22.16 6.19 11.97
CA TRP A 215 -20.97 6.87 12.49
C TRP A 215 -19.67 6.23 12.00
N GLU A 216 -19.58 4.90 12.02
CA GLU A 216 -18.40 4.19 11.51
C GLU A 216 -18.28 4.29 9.98
N ALA A 217 -19.39 4.33 9.24
CA ALA A 217 -19.37 4.61 7.80
C ALA A 217 -18.82 6.02 7.51
N VAL A 218 -19.30 7.05 8.24
CA VAL A 218 -18.78 8.43 8.10
C VAL A 218 -17.30 8.50 8.49
N ARG A 219 -16.88 7.77 9.52
CA ARG A 219 -15.46 7.70 9.92
C ARG A 219 -14.60 7.06 8.84
N LEU A 220 -15.08 5.99 8.18
CA LEU A 220 -14.37 5.35 7.07
C LEU A 220 -14.22 6.31 5.89
N LEU A 221 -15.29 7.00 5.50
CA LEU A 221 -15.28 7.95 4.39
C LEU A 221 -14.43 9.20 4.65
N ARG A 222 -14.18 9.55 5.92
CA ARG A 222 -13.29 10.66 6.31
C ARG A 222 -11.83 10.26 6.38
N ARG A 223 -11.48 8.99 6.22
CA ARG A 223 -10.07 8.59 6.13
C ARG A 223 -9.52 9.08 4.79
N PRO A 224 -8.29 9.61 4.76
CA PRO A 224 -7.65 9.89 3.48
C PRO A 224 -7.62 8.57 2.69
N PRO A 225 -8.02 8.57 1.40
CA PRO A 225 -7.91 7.38 0.58
C PRO A 225 -6.45 6.91 0.59
N PRO A 226 -6.18 5.59 0.56
CA PRO A 226 -4.82 5.11 0.43
C PRO A 226 -4.22 5.77 -0.80
N LEU A 227 -3.20 6.61 -0.59
CA LEU A 227 -2.55 7.31 -1.68
C LEU A 227 -2.02 6.24 -2.64
N PRO A 228 -2.34 6.30 -3.94
CA PRO A 228 -1.67 5.46 -4.92
C PRO A 228 -0.18 5.79 -4.79
N THR A 229 0.64 4.84 -4.31
CA THR A 229 2.08 5.05 -4.23
C THR A 229 2.58 5.06 -5.67
N PRO A 230 3.00 6.22 -6.23
CA PRO A 230 3.37 6.28 -7.62
C PRO A 230 4.57 5.38 -7.84
N ARG A 231 4.44 4.36 -8.70
CA ARG A 231 5.54 3.46 -9.05
C ARG A 231 6.51 4.15 -9.99
N HIS A 232 7.21 5.14 -9.47
CA HIS A 232 8.32 5.71 -10.21
C HIS A 232 9.47 4.70 -10.19
N PRO A 233 10.10 4.40 -11.35
CA PRO A 233 11.30 3.57 -11.38
C PRO A 233 12.46 4.41 -10.83
N TRP A 234 12.47 4.65 -9.52
CA TRP A 234 13.42 5.52 -8.81
C TRP A 234 14.86 5.14 -9.15
N HIS A 235 15.16 3.84 -9.21
CA HIS A 235 16.45 3.28 -9.57
C HIS A 235 16.95 3.69 -10.97
N ALA A 236 16.03 3.91 -11.92
CA ALA A 236 16.31 4.35 -13.29
C ALA A 236 16.18 5.87 -13.48
N MET A 237 15.81 6.60 -12.43
CA MET A 237 15.62 8.04 -12.46
C MET A 237 16.94 8.77 -12.31
N ASP A 238 17.05 9.90 -13.02
CA ASP A 238 18.20 10.80 -12.88
C ASP A 238 18.22 11.41 -11.47
N PRO A 239 19.37 11.43 -10.77
CA PRO A 239 19.47 11.91 -9.39
C PRO A 239 18.97 13.34 -9.21
N ALA A 240 19.13 14.23 -10.20
CA ALA A 240 18.66 15.62 -10.09
C ALA A 240 17.12 15.74 -10.18
N THR A 241 16.46 14.75 -10.79
CA THR A 241 15.00 14.73 -10.95
C THR A 241 14.27 14.04 -9.81
N ALA A 242 14.96 13.20 -9.04
CA ALA A 242 14.35 12.38 -7.99
C ALA A 242 13.74 13.21 -6.84
N PRO A 243 14.39 14.26 -6.29
CA PRO A 243 13.82 15.06 -5.21
C PRO A 243 12.52 15.75 -5.61
N ALA A 244 12.54 16.44 -6.75
CA ALA A 244 11.36 17.13 -7.29
C ALA A 244 10.21 16.15 -7.55
N ARG A 245 10.52 14.94 -8.02
CA ARG A 245 9.50 13.92 -8.29
C ARG A 245 8.93 13.29 -7.03
N ALA A 246 9.73 13.20 -5.96
CA ALA A 246 9.27 12.81 -4.62
C ALA A 246 8.48 13.94 -3.92
N GLY A 247 8.34 15.10 -4.57
CA GLY A 247 7.64 16.27 -4.04
C GLY A 247 8.49 17.08 -3.05
N GLY A 248 9.79 16.88 -3.01
CA GLY A 248 10.75 17.62 -2.19
C GLY A 248 11.74 18.42 -3.03
N SER A 249 12.84 18.83 -2.39
CA SER A 249 13.92 19.58 -3.01
C SER A 249 15.28 18.96 -2.69
N GLU A 250 16.34 19.42 -3.36
CA GLU A 250 17.71 19.03 -3.00
C GLU A 250 18.12 19.55 -1.62
N GLU A 251 17.44 20.53 -1.07
CA GLU A 251 17.66 21.09 0.28
C GLU A 251 16.76 20.42 1.33
N GLY A 252 16.05 19.35 0.95
CA GLY A 252 15.12 18.64 1.82
C GLY A 252 13.71 19.26 1.85
N LEU A 253 12.89 18.76 2.78
CA LEU A 253 11.55 19.27 3.05
C LEU A 253 11.57 20.31 4.16
N THR A 254 10.56 21.18 4.22
CA THR A 254 10.36 22.00 5.41
C THR A 254 9.87 21.16 6.59
N ALA A 255 10.14 21.57 7.83
CA ALA A 255 9.66 20.85 9.01
C ALA A 255 8.13 20.73 9.06
N GLU A 256 7.40 21.70 8.52
CA GLU A 256 5.93 21.67 8.43
C GLU A 256 5.43 20.66 7.39
N GLU A 257 6.02 20.65 6.19
CA GLU A 257 5.68 19.68 5.16
C GLU A 257 6.02 18.26 5.58
N ALA A 258 7.17 18.04 6.20
CA ALA A 258 7.56 16.75 6.72
C ALA A 258 6.53 16.24 7.74
N ARG A 259 6.04 17.08 8.67
CA ARG A 259 4.99 16.71 9.62
C ARG A 259 3.63 16.45 8.95
N ALA A 260 3.27 17.24 7.94
CA ALA A 260 2.02 17.07 7.22
C ALA A 260 2.01 15.79 6.36
N ARG A 261 3.17 15.43 5.80
CA ARG A 261 3.36 14.27 4.92
C ARG A 261 3.84 13.03 5.64
N ALA A 262 4.29 13.14 6.89
CA ALA A 262 4.71 12.01 7.71
C ALA A 262 3.58 10.98 7.70
N THR A 263 3.81 9.93 6.93
CA THR A 263 2.90 8.80 6.91
C THR A 263 2.85 8.28 8.33
N THR A 264 1.65 8.10 8.84
CA THR A 264 1.38 7.45 10.12
C THR A 264 1.71 5.95 10.04
N SER A 265 2.92 5.63 9.61
CA SER A 265 3.36 4.30 9.19
C SER A 265 4.37 3.68 10.15
N GLY A 266 4.85 4.46 11.13
CA GLY A 266 4.84 3.96 12.49
C GLY A 266 3.38 3.90 12.92
N VAL A 267 2.85 2.72 13.25
CA VAL A 267 1.56 2.57 13.94
C VAL A 267 1.51 3.71 14.94
N THR A 268 0.73 4.78 14.69
CA THR A 268 0.46 5.74 15.75
C THR A 268 -0.09 4.85 16.83
N ALA A 269 0.67 4.65 17.90
CA ALA A 269 0.07 4.32 19.16
C ALA A 269 -1.05 5.36 19.24
N PRO A 270 -2.32 4.94 19.11
CA PRO A 270 -3.40 5.91 19.05
C PRO A 270 -3.14 6.87 20.21
N THR A 271 -3.38 8.16 20.01
CA THR A 271 -3.47 9.06 21.16
C THR A 271 -4.68 8.57 21.95
N THR A 272 -4.48 7.52 22.76
CA THR A 272 -5.51 6.81 23.46
C THR A 272 -5.86 7.73 24.61
N SER A 273 -6.83 8.60 24.37
CA SER A 273 -7.46 9.32 25.45
C SER A 273 -8.04 8.28 26.40
N LEU A 274 -7.91 8.51 27.71
CA LEU A 274 -8.40 7.60 28.75
C LEU A 274 -9.87 7.20 28.50
N GLY A 275 -10.68 8.16 28.03
CA GLY A 275 -12.08 7.92 27.67
C GLY A 275 -12.29 6.98 26.48
N ARG A 276 -11.41 7.03 25.46
CA ARG A 276 -11.50 6.11 24.31
C ARG A 276 -11.11 4.68 24.70
N THR A 277 -10.09 4.53 25.54
CA THR A 277 -9.67 3.22 26.07
C THR A 277 -10.74 2.63 26.99
N TYR A 278 -11.39 3.47 27.81
CA TYR A 278 -12.52 3.06 28.64
C TYR A 278 -13.70 2.56 27.79
N LEU A 279 -14.07 3.30 26.73
CA LEU A 279 -15.15 2.89 25.82
C LEU A 279 -14.83 1.58 25.08
N SER A 280 -13.57 1.37 24.67
CA SER A 280 -13.17 0.10 24.04
C SER A 280 -13.17 -1.06 25.03
N GLU A 281 -12.86 -0.82 26.29
CA GLU A 281 -12.97 -1.83 27.35
C GLU A 281 -14.43 -2.17 27.66
N MET A 282 -15.33 -1.19 27.60
CA MET A 282 -16.77 -1.42 27.71
C MET A 282 -17.37 -2.16 26.50
N ALA A 283 -16.69 -2.20 25.36
CA ALA A 283 -17.10 -2.98 24.18
C ALA A 283 -16.67 -4.48 24.25
N ASN A 284 -16.07 -4.92 25.35
CA ASN A 284 -15.66 -6.31 25.57
C ASN A 284 -16.88 -7.27 25.49
N PRO A 285 -16.78 -8.44 24.84
CA PRO A 285 -17.87 -9.43 24.73
C PRO A 285 -18.62 -9.79 26.02
N LEU A 286 -18.03 -9.59 27.21
CA LEU A 286 -18.68 -9.83 28.50
C LEU A 286 -19.59 -8.69 28.98
N THR A 287 -19.32 -7.45 28.56
CA THR A 287 -20.08 -6.26 29.00
C THR A 287 -21.56 -6.31 28.58
N PRO A 288 -21.92 -6.75 27.35
CA PRO A 288 -23.32 -6.92 26.97
C PRO A 288 -24.07 -7.96 27.82
N VAL A 289 -23.39 -9.03 28.26
CA VAL A 289 -23.97 -10.08 29.11
C VAL A 289 -24.28 -9.53 30.50
N LEU A 290 -23.35 -8.78 31.09
CA LEU A 290 -23.54 -8.10 32.38
C LEU A 290 -24.61 -6.99 32.29
N GLY A 291 -24.64 -6.26 31.17
CA GLY A 291 -25.69 -5.29 30.87
C GLY A 291 -27.07 -5.92 30.78
N ALA A 292 -27.19 -7.12 30.16
CA ALA A 292 -28.43 -7.88 30.14
C ALA A 292 -28.85 -8.33 31.55
N GLY A 293 -27.90 -8.77 32.40
CA GLY A 293 -28.14 -9.09 33.80
C GLY A 293 -28.66 -7.90 34.61
N ALA A 294 -28.03 -6.73 34.46
CA ALA A 294 -28.48 -5.48 35.09
C ALA A 294 -29.89 -5.09 34.62
N ALA A 295 -30.18 -5.22 33.32
CA ALA A 295 -31.50 -4.92 32.77
C ALA A 295 -32.58 -5.90 33.28
N MET A 296 -32.27 -7.20 33.39
CA MET A 296 -33.17 -8.19 33.99
C MET A 296 -33.45 -7.87 35.46
N SER A 297 -32.42 -7.55 36.23
CA SER A 297 -32.54 -7.14 37.64
C SER A 297 -33.42 -5.90 37.80
N ALA A 298 -33.23 -4.89 36.95
CA ALA A 298 -34.02 -3.66 36.94
C ALA A 298 -35.49 -3.95 36.61
N SER A 299 -35.77 -4.89 35.71
CA SER A 299 -37.13 -5.25 35.31
C SER A 299 -37.95 -5.92 36.43
N VAL A 300 -37.27 -6.61 37.36
CA VAL A 300 -37.87 -7.25 38.54
C VAL A 300 -38.01 -6.24 39.71
N GLY A 301 -37.47 -5.03 39.57
CA GLY A 301 -37.49 -4.00 40.61
C GLY A 301 -36.37 -4.15 41.65
N ALA A 302 -35.38 -5.01 41.39
CA ALA A 302 -34.20 -5.19 42.25
C ALA A 302 -33.20 -4.05 42.01
N VAL A 303 -33.49 -2.89 42.59
CA VAL A 303 -32.71 -1.65 42.43
C VAL A 303 -31.29 -1.83 42.96
N LEU A 304 -31.13 -2.45 44.14
CA LEU A 304 -29.83 -2.71 44.75
C LEU A 304 -28.92 -3.56 43.85
N ASP A 305 -29.42 -4.69 43.38
CA ASP A 305 -28.67 -5.59 42.50
C ASP A 305 -28.29 -4.93 41.18
N THR A 306 -29.19 -4.13 40.60
CA THR A 306 -28.91 -3.34 39.39
C THR A 306 -27.78 -2.35 39.63
N VAL A 307 -27.83 -1.60 40.73
CA VAL A 307 -26.79 -0.61 41.09
C VAL A 307 -25.45 -1.31 41.30
N VAL A 308 -25.42 -2.46 41.97
CA VAL A 308 -24.18 -3.23 42.20
C VAL A 308 -23.58 -3.71 40.87
N ILE A 309 -24.38 -4.29 39.97
CA ILE A 309 -23.89 -4.78 38.67
C ILE A 309 -23.33 -3.62 37.84
N VAL A 310 -24.04 -2.48 37.79
CA VAL A 310 -23.59 -1.28 37.08
C VAL A 310 -22.29 -0.74 37.68
N ALA A 311 -22.19 -0.65 39.00
CA ALA A 311 -21.01 -0.15 39.69
C ALA A 311 -19.79 -1.03 39.46
N VAL A 312 -19.93 -2.37 39.59
CA VAL A 312 -18.84 -3.32 39.34
C VAL A 312 -18.40 -3.29 37.88
N THR A 313 -19.36 -3.23 36.94
CA THR A 313 -19.04 -3.18 35.50
C THR A 313 -18.32 -1.88 35.14
N ALA A 314 -18.83 -0.72 35.56
CA ALA A 314 -18.18 0.57 35.32
C ALA A 314 -16.80 0.65 35.98
N GLY A 315 -16.66 0.14 37.21
CA GLY A 315 -15.38 0.04 37.90
C GLY A 315 -14.38 -0.82 37.12
N SER A 316 -14.79 -2.01 36.69
CA SER A 316 -13.92 -2.92 35.91
C SER A 316 -13.44 -2.30 34.59
N GLY A 317 -14.31 -1.54 33.90
CA GLY A 317 -13.94 -0.80 32.70
C GLY A 317 -12.95 0.33 32.97
N LEU A 318 -13.10 1.05 34.10
CA LEU A 318 -12.18 2.10 34.50
C LEU A 318 -10.80 1.53 34.83
N PHE A 319 -10.74 0.45 35.61
CA PHE A 319 -9.49 -0.24 35.94
C PHE A 319 -8.82 -0.80 34.68
N GLY A 320 -9.57 -1.51 33.82
CA GLY A 320 -9.05 -2.05 32.56
C GLY A 320 -8.56 -0.95 31.61
N GLY A 321 -9.34 0.12 31.46
CA GLY A 321 -8.99 1.28 30.63
C GLY A 321 -7.74 2.01 31.13
N PHE A 322 -7.59 2.19 32.45
CA PHE A 322 -6.40 2.79 33.05
C PHE A 322 -5.16 1.92 32.88
N GLN A 323 -5.30 0.61 33.10
CA GLN A 323 -4.20 -0.34 32.96
C GLN A 323 -3.71 -0.41 31.52
N ARG A 324 -4.65 -0.46 30.56
CA ARG A 324 -4.34 -0.44 29.14
C ARG A 324 -3.71 0.88 28.69
N TYR A 325 -4.23 2.02 29.15
CA TYR A 325 -3.62 3.33 28.91
C TYR A 325 -2.15 3.40 29.39
N ARG A 326 -1.88 2.89 30.59
CA ARG A 326 -0.52 2.84 31.15
C ARG A 326 0.40 1.94 30.33
N THR A 327 -0.08 0.77 29.91
CA THR A 327 0.68 -0.18 29.08
C THR A 327 1.00 0.42 27.72
N ASP A 328 0.02 0.98 27.02
CA ASP A 328 0.22 1.61 25.70
C ASP A 328 1.25 2.73 25.78
N ARG A 329 1.22 3.55 26.85
CA ARG A 329 2.19 4.63 27.05
C ARG A 329 3.60 4.11 27.35
N ALA A 330 3.72 3.00 28.07
CA ALA A 330 5.01 2.37 28.34
C ALA A 330 5.62 1.81 27.05
N VAL A 331 4.82 1.10 26.24
CA VAL A 331 5.24 0.58 24.93
C VAL A 331 5.65 1.72 23.98
N ALA A 332 4.87 2.81 23.95
CA ALA A 332 5.20 3.97 23.13
C ALA A 332 6.47 4.71 23.56
N ARG A 333 6.88 4.61 24.84
CA ARG A 333 8.17 5.14 25.31
C ARG A 333 9.32 4.23 24.90
N LEU A 334 9.18 2.91 25.13
CA LEU A 334 10.17 1.92 24.73
C LEU A 334 10.49 1.98 23.23
N ARG A 335 9.45 2.12 22.38
CA ARG A 335 9.65 2.27 20.92
C ARG A 335 10.47 3.51 20.56
N ARG A 336 10.21 4.63 21.23
CA ARG A 336 10.98 5.88 21.03
C ARG A 336 12.43 5.76 21.51
N GLU A 337 12.66 5.02 22.60
CA GLU A 337 14.01 4.78 23.12
C GLU A 337 14.82 3.80 22.24
N SER A 338 14.16 2.93 21.48
CA SER A 338 14.79 2.01 20.52
C SER A 338 14.77 2.50 19.05
N ALA A 339 14.37 3.74 18.81
CA ALA A 339 14.18 4.25 17.45
C ALA A 339 15.52 4.39 16.71
N VAL A 340 15.54 3.95 15.45
CA VAL A 340 16.65 4.28 14.54
C VAL A 340 16.61 5.78 14.28
N MET A 341 17.71 6.48 14.55
CA MET A 341 17.84 7.91 14.30
C MET A 341 18.45 8.13 12.91
N ALA A 342 17.92 9.09 12.17
CA ALA A 342 18.37 9.48 10.85
C ALA A 342 18.89 10.91 10.86
N ASN A 343 20.01 11.17 10.17
CA ASN A 343 20.42 12.53 9.84
C ASN A 343 19.66 12.98 8.58
N VAL A 344 18.75 13.92 8.72
CA VAL A 344 17.92 14.47 7.65
C VAL A 344 18.28 15.91 7.35
N VAL A 345 18.09 16.34 6.12
CA VAL A 345 18.13 17.75 5.74
C VAL A 345 16.70 18.28 5.75
N ARG A 346 16.41 19.26 6.61
CA ARG A 346 15.12 19.95 6.69
C ARG A 346 15.35 21.45 6.80
N ASP A 347 14.57 22.23 6.05
CA ASP A 347 14.76 23.68 5.96
C ASP A 347 16.21 24.07 5.57
N GLY A 348 16.90 23.22 4.79
CA GLY A 348 18.30 23.40 4.39
C GLY A 348 19.35 23.07 5.48
N GLU A 349 18.93 22.71 6.68
CA GLU A 349 19.81 22.37 7.80
C GLU A 349 19.81 20.87 8.12
N GLU A 350 20.94 20.36 8.62
CA GLU A 350 21.02 18.98 9.12
C GLU A 350 20.37 18.87 10.50
N VAL A 351 19.39 17.99 10.62
CA VAL A 351 18.63 17.72 11.83
C VAL A 351 18.57 16.22 12.06
N VAL A 352 18.68 15.78 13.31
CA VAL A 352 18.50 14.37 13.67
C VAL A 352 17.04 14.11 13.96
N ALA A 353 16.41 13.20 13.20
CA ALA A 353 15.02 12.82 13.35
C ALA A 353 14.86 11.30 13.50
N PRO A 354 13.87 10.80 14.26
CA PRO A 354 13.55 9.37 14.28
C PRO A 354 13.13 8.88 12.88
N ALA A 355 13.52 7.67 12.51
CA ALA A 355 13.14 7.06 11.23
C ALA A 355 11.60 6.98 11.04
N GLU A 356 10.85 6.85 12.14
CA GLU A 356 9.38 6.83 12.15
C GLU A 356 8.75 8.19 11.75
N GLU A 357 9.51 9.29 11.84
CA GLU A 357 9.06 10.63 11.46
C GLU A 357 9.47 11.03 10.04
N LEU A 358 10.05 10.10 9.26
CA LEU A 358 10.43 10.35 7.87
C LEU A 358 9.21 10.35 6.95
N ALA A 359 9.25 11.24 5.97
CA ALA A 359 8.27 11.34 4.89
C ALA A 359 8.93 11.11 3.53
N VAL A 360 8.14 10.65 2.55
CA VAL A 360 8.58 10.63 1.15
C VAL A 360 8.96 12.05 0.71
N GLY A 361 10.16 12.21 0.15
CA GLY A 361 10.76 13.49 -0.21
C GLY A 361 11.77 14.04 0.79
N ASP A 362 11.87 13.48 2.01
CA ASP A 362 12.96 13.83 2.94
C ASP A 362 14.32 13.47 2.32
N VAL A 363 15.35 14.24 2.62
CA VAL A 363 16.72 13.92 2.20
C VAL A 363 17.50 13.44 3.41
N VAL A 364 18.08 12.24 3.32
CA VAL A 364 18.87 11.61 4.39
C VAL A 364 20.35 11.59 4.02
N ASN A 365 21.18 11.88 5.01
CA ASN A 365 22.63 11.71 4.95
C ASN A 365 22.98 10.37 5.60
N LEU A 366 23.80 9.58 4.89
CA LEU A 366 24.21 8.24 5.27
C LEU A 366 25.71 8.21 5.54
N ASN A 367 26.10 7.78 6.73
CA ASN A 367 27.48 7.64 7.17
C ASN A 367 27.82 6.18 7.51
N PRO A 368 29.11 5.80 7.58
CA PRO A 368 29.51 4.45 7.96
C PRO A 368 28.94 4.06 9.34
N GLY A 369 28.36 2.86 9.42
CA GLY A 369 27.72 2.33 10.61
C GLY A 369 26.25 2.71 10.76
N ASP A 370 25.73 3.64 9.96
CA ASP A 370 24.31 4.00 9.98
C ASP A 370 23.46 2.84 9.46
N VAL A 371 22.33 2.60 10.12
CA VAL A 371 21.26 1.77 9.58
C VAL A 371 20.44 2.66 8.65
N VAL A 372 20.25 2.23 7.41
CA VAL A 372 19.45 2.97 6.43
C VAL A 372 18.01 3.08 6.96
N PRO A 373 17.49 4.30 7.16
CA PRO A 373 16.25 4.52 7.92
C PRO A 373 14.97 4.37 7.10
N ALA A 374 15.07 4.46 5.76
CA ALA A 374 13.96 4.32 4.81
C ALA A 374 14.50 3.96 3.42
N ASP A 375 13.65 3.46 2.52
CA ASP A 375 14.04 3.20 1.13
C ASP A 375 14.31 4.54 0.41
N GLY A 376 15.48 4.65 -0.22
CA GLY A 376 15.96 5.91 -0.77
C GLY A 376 16.63 5.77 -2.14
N ARG A 377 16.51 6.83 -2.94
CA ARG A 377 17.24 7.00 -4.21
C ARG A 377 18.48 7.84 -3.96
N LEU A 378 19.66 7.30 -4.28
CA LEU A 378 20.93 8.01 -4.10
C LEU A 378 21.02 9.26 -4.97
N MET A 379 21.37 10.38 -4.35
CA MET A 379 21.65 11.64 -5.01
C MET A 379 23.15 11.89 -5.10
N GLU A 380 23.88 11.53 -4.04
CA GLU A 380 25.33 11.67 -3.92
C GLU A 380 25.92 10.43 -3.24
N GLY A 381 27.17 10.10 -3.56
CA GLY A 381 27.85 8.95 -3.00
C GLY A 381 29.36 9.02 -3.16
N HIS A 382 30.09 8.75 -2.08
CA HIS A 382 31.54 8.69 -2.05
C HIS A 382 31.99 7.35 -1.46
N HIS A 383 32.38 6.41 -2.34
CA HIS A 383 32.80 5.05 -1.94
C HIS A 383 31.77 4.35 -1.04
N LEU A 384 30.48 4.61 -1.30
CA LEU A 384 29.39 4.07 -0.50
C LEU A 384 29.26 2.56 -0.74
N GLU A 385 29.38 1.78 0.33
CA GLU A 385 29.14 0.34 0.35
C GLU A 385 28.10 0.03 1.42
N VAL A 386 27.14 -0.83 1.10
CA VAL A 386 26.03 -1.19 1.97
C VAL A 386 25.98 -2.70 2.15
N ASP A 387 25.88 -3.14 3.40
CA ASP A 387 25.59 -4.53 3.75
C ASP A 387 24.08 -4.78 3.59
N GLU A 388 23.73 -5.52 2.54
CA GLU A 388 22.36 -5.89 2.21
C GLU A 388 22.00 -7.31 2.65
N SER A 389 22.75 -7.90 3.59
CA SER A 389 22.50 -9.26 4.09
C SER A 389 21.10 -9.44 4.66
N ALA A 390 20.52 -8.40 5.26
CA ALA A 390 19.14 -8.39 5.73
C ALA A 390 18.09 -8.59 4.60
N LEU A 391 18.47 -8.27 3.36
CA LEU A 391 17.59 -8.22 2.19
C LEU A 391 17.84 -9.36 1.21
N THR A 392 19.11 -9.68 0.95
CA THR A 392 19.53 -10.70 -0.03
C THR A 392 19.96 -12.01 0.64
N GLY A 393 20.32 -11.98 1.93
CA GLY A 393 20.94 -13.10 2.63
C GLY A 393 22.43 -13.28 2.30
N GLU A 394 23.02 -12.39 1.51
CA GLU A 394 24.45 -12.43 1.16
C GLU A 394 25.22 -11.40 1.99
N SER A 395 26.26 -11.83 2.71
CA SER A 395 27.03 -10.99 3.63
C SER A 395 28.17 -10.20 2.98
N VAL A 396 28.16 -10.03 1.65
CA VAL A 396 29.20 -9.26 0.94
C VAL A 396 28.66 -7.85 0.71
N PRO A 397 29.35 -6.79 1.21
CA PRO A 397 28.94 -5.42 0.97
C PRO A 397 28.81 -5.10 -0.53
N VAL A 398 27.74 -4.41 -0.88
CA VAL A 398 27.42 -4.02 -2.27
C VAL A 398 27.83 -2.57 -2.48
N ALA A 399 28.68 -2.33 -3.47
CA ALA A 399 29.08 -0.99 -3.88
C ALA A 399 27.91 -0.25 -4.55
N LYS A 400 27.63 0.95 -4.07
CA LYS A 400 26.54 1.80 -4.53
C LYS A 400 27.01 2.86 -5.52
N SER A 401 26.12 3.27 -6.43
CA SER A 401 26.41 4.26 -7.47
C SER A 401 25.23 5.20 -7.67
N VAL A 402 25.50 6.49 -7.85
CA VAL A 402 24.45 7.49 -8.12
C VAL A 402 23.83 7.32 -9.52
N ALA A 403 24.53 6.68 -10.47
CA ALA A 403 24.08 6.57 -11.85
C ALA A 403 22.76 5.79 -11.97
N PRO A 404 21.82 6.22 -12.84
CA PRO A 404 20.61 5.44 -13.12
C PRO A 404 20.93 4.02 -13.58
N VAL A 405 20.16 3.04 -13.10
CA VAL A 405 20.32 1.62 -13.43
C VAL A 405 19.00 1.08 -13.96
N LEU A 406 19.07 0.24 -14.99
CA LEU A 406 17.94 -0.55 -15.46
C LEU A 406 18.14 -2.00 -14.98
N ALA A 407 17.60 -2.31 -13.80
CA ALA A 407 17.74 -3.62 -13.18
C ALA A 407 16.38 -4.13 -12.67
N ALA A 408 16.04 -5.36 -13.04
CA ALA A 408 14.82 -6.02 -12.58
C ALA A 408 14.96 -6.46 -11.12
N ASP A 409 16.07 -7.10 -10.78
CA ASP A 409 16.35 -7.61 -9.44
C ASP A 409 16.76 -6.49 -8.48
N LEU A 410 16.30 -6.60 -7.24
CA LEU A 410 16.43 -5.56 -6.22
C LEU A 410 17.91 -5.33 -5.83
N GLY A 411 18.67 -6.41 -5.60
CA GLY A 411 20.10 -6.32 -5.26
C GLY A 411 20.97 -5.69 -6.36
N ASP A 412 20.51 -5.72 -7.61
CA ASP A 412 21.23 -5.11 -8.74
C ASP A 412 20.97 -3.60 -8.86
N ARG A 413 20.03 -3.04 -8.10
CA ARG A 413 19.70 -1.60 -8.10
C ARG A 413 20.70 -0.84 -7.23
N THR A 414 21.93 -0.74 -7.71
CA THR A 414 23.04 -0.03 -7.02
C THR A 414 22.79 1.46 -6.80
N SER A 415 21.78 2.03 -7.46
CA SER A 415 21.32 3.41 -7.32
C SER A 415 20.35 3.65 -6.17
N MET A 416 19.96 2.59 -5.46
CA MET A 416 19.03 2.61 -4.35
C MET A 416 19.70 2.18 -3.04
N VAL A 417 19.12 2.61 -1.93
CA VAL A 417 19.39 2.12 -0.57
C VAL A 417 18.07 1.67 0.06
N TYR A 418 18.14 0.67 0.93
CA TYR A 418 16.94 -0.01 1.46
C TYR A 418 16.91 0.02 2.97
N GLU A 419 15.73 0.23 3.54
CA GLU A 419 15.59 0.31 5.00
C GLU A 419 16.09 -0.96 5.70
N GLY A 420 16.79 -0.79 6.83
CA GLY A 420 17.30 -1.88 7.65
C GLY A 420 18.61 -2.49 7.14
N THR A 421 19.10 -2.09 5.96
CA THR A 421 20.47 -2.36 5.53
C THR A 421 21.45 -1.45 6.29
N THR A 422 22.73 -1.83 6.36
CA THR A 422 23.73 -1.08 7.12
C THR A 422 24.80 -0.52 6.19
N VAL A 423 25.16 0.75 6.37
CA VAL A 423 26.26 1.36 5.62
C VAL A 423 27.58 0.78 6.11
N ALA A 424 28.23 -0.03 5.28
CA ALA A 424 29.48 -0.67 5.60
C ALA A 424 30.67 0.30 5.49
N ALA A 425 30.67 1.15 4.46
CA ALA A 425 31.74 2.11 4.21
C ALA A 425 31.25 3.30 3.37
N GLY A 426 32.03 4.39 3.39
CA GLY A 426 31.77 5.60 2.61
C GLY A 426 30.62 6.43 3.15
N ARG A 427 30.21 7.43 2.37
CA ARG A 427 29.10 8.33 2.72
C ARG A 427 28.21 8.58 1.51
N GLY A 428 26.94 8.86 1.75
CA GLY A 428 26.00 9.14 0.68
C GLY A 428 24.86 10.04 1.11
N ARG A 429 24.16 10.58 0.12
CA ARG A 429 22.96 11.37 0.29
C ARG A 429 21.85 10.73 -0.53
N ALA A 430 20.69 10.52 0.05
CA ALA A 430 19.56 9.89 -0.62
C ALA A 430 18.27 10.63 -0.35
N VAL A 431 17.39 10.72 -1.36
CA VAL A 431 16.02 11.14 -1.15
C VAL A 431 15.18 9.93 -0.77
N VAL A 432 14.36 10.06 0.27
CA VAL A 432 13.40 9.05 0.73
C VAL A 432 12.31 8.91 -0.31
N VAL A 433 12.12 7.70 -0.83
CA VAL A 433 11.13 7.41 -1.88
C VAL A 433 10.02 6.48 -1.40
N ALA A 434 10.22 5.77 -0.29
CA ALA A 434 9.18 5.00 0.37
C ALA A 434 9.47 4.83 1.87
N THR A 435 8.40 4.87 2.68
CA THR A 435 8.42 4.69 4.13
C THR A 435 7.38 3.66 4.54
N GLY A 436 7.56 2.99 5.69
CA GLY A 436 6.50 2.17 6.29
C GLY A 436 5.96 1.03 5.40
N ALA A 437 4.63 0.99 5.22
CA ALA A 437 3.97 -0.05 4.43
C ALA A 437 4.30 0.02 2.93
N ASP A 438 4.73 1.19 2.44
CA ASP A 438 4.98 1.45 1.02
C ASP A 438 6.32 0.90 0.52
N ARG A 439 7.20 0.47 1.44
CA ARG A 439 8.51 -0.17 1.13
C ARG A 439 8.40 -1.36 0.20
N ARG A 440 7.40 -2.23 0.43
CA ARG A 440 7.22 -3.48 -0.36
C ARG A 440 6.98 -3.19 -1.84
N VAL A 441 6.47 -1.99 -2.15
CA VAL A 441 6.16 -1.54 -3.50
C VAL A 441 7.40 -0.93 -4.17
N SER A 442 8.22 -0.16 -3.45
CA SER A 442 9.48 0.43 -3.96
C SER A 442 10.58 -0.62 -4.19
N ALA A 443 10.66 -1.59 -3.29
CA ALA A 443 11.53 -2.76 -3.40
C ALA A 443 11.28 -3.56 -4.69
N GLY A 444 10.02 -3.73 -5.11
CA GLY A 444 9.69 -4.63 -6.21
C GLY A 444 10.03 -6.08 -5.85
N SER A 445 9.09 -6.78 -5.23
CA SER A 445 9.06 -8.24 -5.06
C SER A 445 10.38 -8.91 -4.65
N VAL A 446 10.63 -9.03 -3.34
CA VAL A 446 11.45 -10.14 -2.84
C VAL A 446 10.67 -11.43 -3.10
N GLY A 447 11.09 -12.17 -4.12
CA GLY A 447 10.69 -13.54 -4.35
C GLY A 447 11.95 -14.33 -4.62
N THR A 448 12.40 -15.09 -3.63
CA THR A 448 13.43 -16.11 -3.72
C THR A 448 13.12 -17.05 -4.88
N ARG A 449 13.66 -16.75 -6.07
CA ARG A 449 13.64 -17.68 -7.19
C ARG A 449 14.90 -18.53 -7.08
N ARG A 450 14.78 -19.70 -6.44
CA ARG A 450 15.70 -20.81 -6.69
C ARG A 450 15.59 -21.17 -8.18
N TYR A 451 16.47 -20.62 -9.00
CA TYR A 451 16.76 -21.21 -10.30
C TYR A 451 17.58 -22.48 -10.07
N GLY A 452 16.88 -23.60 -9.95
CA GLY A 452 17.47 -24.86 -10.34
C GLY A 452 17.76 -24.82 -11.84
N GLY A 453 19.03 -24.70 -12.22
CA GLY A 453 19.45 -24.98 -13.58
C GLY A 453 20.47 -24.01 -14.18
N ARG A 454 21.75 -24.38 -14.01
CA ARG A 454 22.91 -24.09 -14.90
C ARG A 454 23.45 -22.66 -14.91
N ARG A 455 24.58 -22.55 -14.18
CA ARG A 455 25.66 -21.55 -14.33
C ARG A 455 25.97 -21.27 -15.81
N TYR A 456 25.93 -19.99 -16.19
CA TYR A 456 26.90 -19.42 -17.11
C TYR A 456 27.34 -18.08 -16.54
N GLY A 457 28.57 -18.02 -16.04
CA GLY A 457 29.25 -16.76 -15.79
C GLY A 457 29.55 -16.10 -17.14
N ALA A 458 29.22 -14.82 -17.25
CA ALA A 458 29.66 -13.99 -18.37
C ALA A 458 30.06 -12.63 -17.83
N SER A 459 31.37 -12.50 -17.58
CA SER A 459 32.10 -11.26 -17.48
C SER A 459 31.96 -10.48 -18.80
N ALA A 460 31.14 -9.44 -18.82
CA ALA A 460 31.09 -8.49 -19.92
C ALA A 460 32.06 -7.34 -19.64
N ALA A 461 33.31 -7.56 -20.03
CA ALA A 461 34.36 -6.54 -20.08
C ALA A 461 33.95 -5.41 -21.04
N VAL A 462 33.76 -4.20 -20.47
CA VAL A 462 33.65 -2.95 -21.21
C VAL A 462 35.05 -2.60 -21.76
N ARG A 463 35.32 -2.97 -23.01
CA ARG A 463 36.57 -2.58 -23.69
C ARG A 463 36.39 -1.19 -24.32
N ARG A 464 36.98 -0.18 -23.68
CA ARG A 464 37.19 1.16 -24.24
C ARG A 464 38.04 1.06 -25.51
N SER A 465 37.51 1.47 -26.65
CA SER A 465 38.31 1.70 -27.86
C SER A 465 38.78 3.15 -27.89
N ALA A 466 40.02 3.38 -27.48
CA ALA A 466 40.76 4.61 -27.73
C ALA A 466 42.14 4.26 -28.27
N GLY A 467 42.57 4.96 -29.33
CA GLY A 467 43.99 5.16 -29.63
C GLY A 467 44.58 4.43 -30.83
N ARG A 468 44.63 5.15 -31.96
CA ARG A 468 45.81 5.35 -32.82
C ARG A 468 46.82 4.20 -32.98
N SER A 469 47.05 3.79 -34.23
CA SER A 469 48.42 3.56 -34.71
C SER A 469 48.60 4.07 -36.14
N VAL A 470 49.46 5.08 -36.26
CA VAL A 470 50.09 5.57 -37.48
C VAL A 470 51.55 5.16 -37.38
N ARG A 471 52.13 4.65 -38.48
CA ARG A 471 53.55 4.33 -38.74
C ARG A 471 54.14 3.19 -37.89
N GLY A 472 55.03 2.35 -38.41
CA GLY A 472 55.92 2.54 -39.54
C GLY A 472 56.50 1.24 -40.12
N ARG A 473 57.14 1.47 -41.26
CA ARG A 473 57.72 0.58 -42.25
C ARG A 473 59.15 0.20 -41.85
N ARG A 474 59.52 -1.08 -41.96
CA ARG A 474 60.86 -1.71 -42.13
C ARG A 474 60.67 -3.18 -41.69
N GLY A 475 60.98 -4.25 -42.41
CA GLY A 475 61.84 -4.50 -43.56
C GLY A 475 62.45 -5.88 -43.30
N GLY A 476 62.50 -6.77 -44.29
CA GLY A 476 63.24 -8.03 -44.12
C GLY A 476 62.72 -9.21 -44.92
N ARG A 477 63.29 -9.35 -46.13
CA ARG A 477 63.41 -10.53 -47.01
C ARG A 477 62.18 -11.02 -47.75
#